data_AF-A0A1J5A4R6-F1
#
_entry.id   AF-A0A1J5A4R6-F1
#
_cell.length_a   1.000
_cell.length_b   1.000
_cell.length_c   1.000
_cell.angle_alpha   90.00
_cell.angle_beta   90.00
_cell.angle_gamma   90.00
#
_symmetry.space_group_name_H-M   'P 1'
#
loop_
_entity.id
_entity.type
_entity.pdbx_description
1 polymer ?
#
loop_
_entity_poly.entity_id
_entity_poly.type
_entity_poly.pdbx_seq_one_letter_code
_entity_poly.pdbx_strand_id
1 'polypeptide(L)'
;MEENGNRGAALELSRLNATPEEQWRHLRDFLDLNRADLDAMAGTVEILMRHATEFVVSAYDYLLHFKQTAEILGWEQGADPAHLAERRRFFTIWLARVLGLDLSDDLAHYLFRAGKYHAGHGPRHIHVPEIYVTGAISLAQASFASYLASEMTDAALVAHALTGWNKLLTMHLHLMTAGYRAARALDEGDFSVEVALFGRLRDLTGRRKVTVRLAESERAEHVLRKFFDYFPEVRAEVFDVGWDDDYRLDDRGTPWLTTRRVYRARRDWNIRLNGRNIEYAGGLTAPISPGDEVSVFPPGR
;
A
#
# COMPACT_ATOMS: atom_id res chain seq x y z
N MET A 1 -46.32 -17.90 -20.29
CA MET A 1 -46.08 -17.64 -18.85
C MET A 1 -44.62 -17.29 -18.72
N GLU A 2 -44.43 -16.01 -18.49
CA GLU A 2 -43.23 -15.20 -18.23
C GLU A 2 -41.86 -15.86 -18.21
N GLU A 3 -41.00 -15.31 -19.09
CA GLU A 3 -39.55 -15.34 -19.00
C GLU A 3 -39.10 -14.92 -17.60
N ASN A 4 -38.53 -15.85 -16.84
CA ASN A 4 -37.68 -15.50 -15.71
C ASN A 4 -36.40 -14.86 -16.27
N GLY A 5 -36.46 -13.54 -16.44
CA GLY A 5 -35.33 -12.70 -16.76
C GLY A 5 -34.16 -13.06 -15.85
N ASN A 6 -33.07 -13.46 -16.49
CA ASN A 6 -31.77 -13.73 -15.87
C ASN A 6 -31.36 -12.49 -15.06
N ARG A 7 -31.69 -12.45 -13.76
CA ARG A 7 -31.17 -11.46 -12.83
C ARG A 7 -29.66 -11.69 -12.81
N GLY A 8 -28.90 -10.78 -13.42
CA GLY A 8 -27.44 -10.84 -13.42
C GLY A 8 -26.96 -11.10 -11.98
N ALA A 9 -26.13 -12.13 -11.81
CA ALA A 9 -25.54 -12.40 -10.51
C ALA A 9 -24.79 -11.14 -10.05
N ALA A 10 -25.04 -10.72 -8.80
CA ALA A 10 -24.43 -9.52 -8.24
C ALA A 10 -22.90 -9.59 -8.37
N LEU A 11 -22.28 -8.49 -8.81
CA LEU A 11 -20.82 -8.45 -8.98
C LEU A 11 -20.10 -8.70 -7.65
N GLU A 12 -19.38 -9.82 -7.56
CA GLU A 12 -18.69 -10.25 -6.34
C GLU A 12 -17.19 -10.46 -6.59
N LEU A 13 -16.37 -9.54 -6.09
CA LEU A 13 -14.92 -9.61 -6.18
C LEU A 13 -14.34 -10.32 -4.96
N SER A 14 -13.33 -11.15 -5.17
CA SER A 14 -12.59 -11.82 -4.09
C SER A 14 -11.09 -11.61 -4.25
N ARG A 15 -10.29 -12.02 -3.24
CA ARG A 15 -8.82 -11.97 -3.27
C ARG A 15 -8.23 -10.57 -3.46
N LEU A 16 -8.93 -9.53 -3.02
CA LEU A 16 -8.28 -8.25 -2.78
C LEU A 16 -7.32 -8.38 -1.59
N ASN A 17 -6.19 -7.69 -1.65
CA ASN A 17 -5.27 -7.60 -0.52
C ASN A 17 -5.97 -6.95 0.69
N ALA A 18 -5.53 -7.19 1.92
CA ALA A 18 -6.05 -6.47 3.08
C ALA A 18 -5.82 -4.94 2.92
N THR A 19 -6.68 -4.10 3.48
CA THR A 19 -6.45 -2.64 3.44
C THR A 19 -5.22 -2.25 4.28
N PRO A 20 -4.61 -1.07 4.08
CA PRO A 20 -3.47 -0.63 4.88
C PRO A 20 -3.72 -0.70 6.39
N GLU A 21 -4.90 -0.31 6.84
CA GLU A 21 -5.33 -0.31 8.24
C GLU A 21 -5.48 -1.73 8.79
N GLU A 22 -6.02 -2.65 7.98
CA GLU A 22 -6.13 -4.07 8.34
C GLU A 22 -4.75 -4.72 8.44
N GLN A 23 -3.87 -4.50 7.47
CA GLN A 23 -2.48 -4.98 7.50
C GLN A 23 -1.73 -4.42 8.70
N TRP A 24 -1.92 -3.13 9.00
CA TRP A 24 -1.31 -2.44 10.13
C TRP A 24 -1.69 -3.07 11.47
N ARG A 25 -3.00 -3.27 11.71
CA ARG A 25 -3.50 -3.90 12.94
C ARG A 25 -3.06 -5.35 13.06
N HIS A 26 -3.25 -6.15 12.02
CA HIS A 26 -2.86 -7.56 12.05
C HIS A 26 -1.36 -7.75 12.30
N LEU A 27 -0.51 -6.95 11.66
CA LEU A 27 0.93 -7.07 11.85
C LEU A 27 1.37 -6.57 13.23
N ARG A 28 0.71 -5.54 13.77
CA ARG A 28 0.93 -5.10 15.15
C ARG A 28 0.64 -6.22 16.14
N ASP A 29 -0.51 -6.88 15.99
CA ASP A 29 -0.94 -7.98 16.86
C ASP A 29 0.01 -9.17 16.72
N PHE A 30 0.41 -9.52 15.49
CA PHE A 30 1.36 -10.60 15.23
C PHE A 30 2.75 -10.35 15.85
N LEU A 31 3.25 -9.12 15.77
CA LEU A 31 4.55 -8.74 16.33
C LEU A 31 4.51 -8.51 17.85
N ASP A 32 3.32 -8.56 18.46
CA ASP A 32 3.09 -8.22 19.85
C ASP A 32 3.76 -6.88 20.21
N LEU A 33 3.52 -5.83 19.42
CA LEU A 33 3.96 -4.48 19.77
C LEU A 33 3.06 -3.96 20.90
N ASN A 34 3.48 -4.27 22.13
CA ASN A 34 2.67 -4.14 23.33
C ASN A 34 3.03 -2.88 24.13
N ARG A 35 2.36 -2.69 25.27
CA ARG A 35 2.55 -1.49 26.09
C ARG A 35 3.96 -1.37 26.67
N ALA A 36 4.59 -2.48 27.03
CA ALA A 36 5.94 -2.47 27.58
C ALA A 36 6.97 -2.05 26.52
N ASP A 37 6.79 -2.47 25.27
CA ASP A 37 7.60 -1.98 24.14
C ASP A 37 7.42 -0.47 23.98
N LEU A 38 6.17 0.02 23.98
CA LEU A 38 5.86 1.45 23.80
C LEU A 38 6.41 2.32 24.93
N ASP A 39 6.32 1.86 26.18
CA ASP A 39 6.87 2.57 27.34
C ASP A 39 8.41 2.62 27.26
N ALA A 40 9.06 1.52 26.86
CA ALA A 40 10.51 1.49 26.65
C ALA A 40 10.95 2.40 25.49
N MET A 41 10.24 2.36 24.35
CA MET A 41 10.48 3.25 23.21
C MET A 41 10.32 4.71 23.61
N ALA A 42 9.25 5.06 24.34
CA ALA A 42 9.00 6.41 24.84
C ALA A 42 10.17 6.94 25.69
N GLY A 43 10.78 6.08 26.52
CA GLY A 43 11.99 6.40 27.29
C GLY A 43 13.23 6.73 26.46
N THR A 44 13.21 6.49 25.15
CA THR A 44 14.33 6.77 24.23
C THR A 44 14.07 7.92 23.25
N VAL A 45 12.83 8.42 23.19
CA VAL A 45 12.41 9.42 22.20
C VAL A 45 13.20 10.72 22.31
N GLU A 46 13.48 11.22 23.51
CA GLU A 46 14.22 12.47 23.69
C GLU A 46 15.61 12.41 23.04
N ILE A 47 16.34 11.32 23.24
CA ILE A 47 17.67 11.10 22.67
C ILE A 47 17.58 11.05 21.14
N LEU A 48 16.65 10.25 20.60
CA LEU A 48 16.46 10.16 19.15
C LEU A 48 16.05 11.51 18.53
N MET A 49 15.26 12.32 19.24
CA MET A 49 14.88 13.66 18.82
C MET A 49 16.07 14.61 18.77
N ARG A 50 17.04 14.52 19.69
CA ARG A 50 18.28 15.32 19.64
C ARG A 50 19.08 15.06 18.36
N HIS A 51 19.09 13.82 17.87
CA HIS A 51 19.78 13.43 16.64
C HIS A 51 18.91 13.51 15.38
N ALA A 52 17.64 13.92 15.46
CA ALA A 52 16.72 13.83 14.34
C ALA A 52 17.20 14.58 13.08
N THR A 53 17.75 15.79 13.26
CA THR A 53 18.30 16.58 12.15
C THR A 53 19.55 15.93 11.55
N GLU A 54 20.46 15.46 12.41
CA GLU A 54 21.68 14.77 12.00
C GLU A 54 21.34 13.51 11.19
N PHE A 55 20.39 12.72 11.67
CA PHE A 55 19.94 11.50 11.01
C PHE A 55 19.38 11.76 9.61
N VAL A 56 18.53 12.78 9.46
CA VAL A 56 17.98 13.15 8.14
C VAL A 56 19.10 13.60 7.20
N VAL A 57 20.05 14.41 7.67
CA VAL A 57 21.18 14.86 6.85
C VAL A 57 22.04 13.67 6.42
N SER A 58 22.46 12.83 7.37
CA SER A 58 23.35 11.69 7.12
C SER A 58 22.72 10.64 6.22
N ALA A 59 21.40 10.43 6.30
CA ALA A 59 20.68 9.54 5.40
C ALA A 59 20.78 10.00 3.94
N TYR A 60 20.58 11.29 3.65
CA TYR A 60 20.70 11.80 2.27
C TYR A 60 22.14 11.92 1.81
N ASP A 61 23.06 12.23 2.71
CA ASP A 61 24.48 12.22 2.39
C ASP A 61 24.88 10.80 1.97
N TYR A 62 24.47 9.76 2.69
CA TYR A 62 24.71 8.37 2.29
C TYR A 62 24.14 8.04 0.90
N LEU A 63 22.89 8.41 0.62
CA LEU A 63 22.25 8.19 -0.69
C LEU A 63 22.97 8.91 -1.83
N LEU A 64 23.58 10.07 -1.56
CA LEU A 64 24.38 10.81 -2.53
C LEU A 64 25.74 10.13 -2.81
N HIS A 65 26.35 9.53 -1.80
CA HIS A 65 27.65 8.85 -1.95
C HIS A 65 27.53 7.46 -2.58
N PHE A 66 26.42 6.76 -2.38
CA PHE A 66 26.20 5.45 -2.99
C PHE A 66 25.77 5.60 -4.45
N LYS A 67 26.67 5.21 -5.37
CA LYS A 67 26.57 5.47 -6.82
C LYS A 67 25.19 5.17 -7.40
N GLN A 68 24.64 3.98 -7.13
CA GLN A 68 23.37 3.55 -7.72
C GLN A 68 22.19 4.40 -7.23
N THR A 69 22.18 4.85 -5.96
CA THR A 69 21.12 5.72 -5.46
C THR A 69 21.27 7.15 -5.96
N ALA A 70 22.50 7.62 -6.16
CA ALA A 70 22.75 8.90 -6.82
C ALA A 70 22.24 8.88 -8.27
N GLU A 71 22.51 7.81 -9.03
CA GLU A 71 21.99 7.61 -10.40
C GLU A 71 20.45 7.63 -10.45
N ILE A 72 19.80 6.88 -9.56
CA ILE A 72 18.32 6.86 -9.46
C ILE A 72 17.74 8.25 -9.21
N LEU A 73 18.43 9.06 -8.40
CA LEU A 73 17.97 10.40 -8.01
C LEU A 73 18.40 11.51 -8.98
N GLY A 74 19.25 11.19 -9.98
CA GLY A 74 19.85 12.17 -10.89
C GLY A 74 20.83 13.11 -10.18
N TRP A 75 21.57 12.60 -9.19
CA TRP A 75 22.46 13.37 -8.30
C TRP A 75 23.95 13.05 -8.49
N GLU A 76 24.32 12.44 -9.62
CA GLU A 76 25.70 12.01 -9.91
C GLU A 76 26.70 13.18 -9.93
N GLN A 77 26.20 14.40 -10.20
CA GLN A 77 26.99 15.65 -10.22
C GLN A 77 26.69 16.55 -9.01
N GLY A 78 26.06 15.98 -7.97
CA GLY A 78 25.55 16.71 -6.81
C GLY A 78 24.03 16.81 -6.82
N ALA A 79 23.46 16.96 -5.63
CA ALA A 79 22.02 17.04 -5.47
C ALA A 79 21.47 18.40 -5.92
N ASP A 80 20.36 18.38 -6.67
CA ASP A 80 19.52 19.58 -6.85
C ASP A 80 19.06 20.08 -5.47
N PRO A 81 19.41 21.33 -5.08
CA PRO A 81 19.07 21.85 -3.75
C PRO A 81 17.57 21.85 -3.46
N ALA A 82 16.72 22.11 -4.45
CA ALA A 82 15.28 22.12 -4.27
C ALA A 82 14.74 20.71 -4.05
N HIS A 83 15.19 19.75 -4.86
CA HIS A 83 14.85 18.33 -4.69
C HIS A 83 15.35 17.80 -3.33
N LEU A 84 16.58 18.11 -2.93
CA LEU A 84 17.13 17.67 -1.64
C LEU A 84 16.33 18.23 -0.46
N ALA A 85 16.00 19.53 -0.49
CA ALA A 85 15.19 20.16 0.55
C ALA A 85 13.78 19.56 0.65
N GLU A 86 13.14 19.30 -0.48
CA GLU A 86 11.85 18.60 -0.56
C GLU A 86 11.93 17.21 0.08
N ARG A 87 12.93 16.40 -0.29
CA ARG A 87 13.10 15.03 0.21
C ARG A 87 13.40 15.01 1.71
N ARG A 88 14.30 15.89 2.19
CA ARG A 88 14.57 16.09 3.62
C ARG A 88 13.31 16.45 4.39
N ARG A 89 12.47 17.35 3.88
CA ARG A 89 11.19 17.70 4.52
C ARG A 89 10.26 16.50 4.66
N PHE A 90 10.10 15.67 3.62
CA PHE A 90 9.27 14.46 3.71
C PHE A 90 9.82 13.47 4.75
N PHE A 91 11.13 13.27 4.78
CA PHE A 91 11.78 12.40 5.76
C PHE A 91 11.59 12.93 7.19
N THR A 92 11.78 14.23 7.43
CA THR A 92 11.56 14.86 8.74
C THR A 92 10.13 14.67 9.23
N ILE A 93 9.13 14.82 8.35
CA ILE A 93 7.72 14.58 8.72
C ILE A 93 7.51 13.12 9.13
N TRP A 94 8.05 12.16 8.36
CA TRP A 94 7.98 10.74 8.71
C TRP A 94 8.64 10.47 10.07
N LEU A 95 9.86 10.98 10.28
CA LEU A 95 10.61 10.78 11.52
C LEU A 95 9.87 11.37 12.73
N ALA A 96 9.28 12.56 12.59
CA ALA A 96 8.48 13.16 13.65
C ALA A 96 7.27 12.30 14.02
N ARG A 97 6.60 11.67 13.05
CA ARG A 97 5.49 10.74 13.32
C ARG A 97 5.97 9.45 13.99
N VAL A 98 7.11 8.90 13.54
CA VAL A 98 7.73 7.70 14.12
C VAL A 98 8.10 7.94 15.58
N LEU A 99 8.82 9.03 15.88
CA LEU A 99 9.25 9.38 17.23
C LEU A 99 8.09 9.85 18.11
N GLY A 100 7.02 10.36 17.50
CA GLY A 100 5.74 10.63 18.17
C GLY A 100 4.90 9.38 18.47
N LEU A 101 5.39 8.18 18.14
CA LEU A 101 4.70 6.89 18.31
C LEU A 101 3.29 6.90 17.69
N ASP A 102 3.15 7.54 16.53
CA ASP A 102 1.89 7.56 15.80
C ASP A 102 1.57 6.15 15.29
N LEU A 103 0.47 5.56 15.78
CA LEU A 103 -0.01 4.24 15.38
C LEU A 103 -1.37 4.31 14.68
N SER A 104 -1.73 5.48 14.15
CA SER A 104 -3.04 5.72 13.54
C SER A 104 -3.21 5.06 12.16
N ASP A 105 -4.46 4.86 11.77
CA ASP A 105 -4.84 4.42 10.43
C ASP A 105 -4.39 5.42 9.34
N ASP A 106 -4.30 6.72 9.67
CA ASP A 106 -3.73 7.73 8.75
C ASP A 106 -2.25 7.47 8.45
N LEU A 107 -1.45 7.07 9.45
CA LEU A 107 -0.06 6.71 9.22
C LEU A 107 0.03 5.46 8.31
N ALA A 108 -0.89 4.51 8.48
CA ALA A 108 -0.93 3.33 7.63
C ALA A 108 -1.14 3.70 6.14
N HIS A 109 -2.09 4.59 5.84
CA HIS A 109 -2.28 5.12 4.49
C HIS A 109 -1.09 5.93 3.99
N TYR A 110 -0.49 6.75 4.87
CA TYR A 110 0.69 7.55 4.53
C TYR A 110 1.85 6.65 4.07
N LEU A 111 2.12 5.55 4.79
CA LEU A 111 3.18 4.59 4.47
C LEU A 111 2.87 3.81 3.18
N PHE A 112 1.64 3.36 3.00
CA PHE A 112 1.21 2.72 1.76
C PHE A 112 1.40 3.65 0.55
N ARG A 113 1.02 4.93 0.68
CA ARG A 113 1.26 5.95 -0.37
C ARG A 113 2.75 6.20 -0.60
N ALA A 114 3.57 6.24 0.46
CA ALA A 114 5.02 6.35 0.32
C ALA A 114 5.60 5.18 -0.48
N GLY A 115 5.08 3.96 -0.28
CA GLY A 115 5.39 2.79 -1.10
C GLY A 115 5.12 3.00 -2.59
N LYS A 116 3.91 3.49 -2.93
CA LYS A 116 3.53 3.84 -4.31
C LYS A 116 4.49 4.87 -4.92
N TYR A 117 4.91 5.86 -4.15
CA TYR A 117 5.84 6.89 -4.63
C TYR A 117 7.22 6.33 -4.94
N HIS A 118 7.75 5.45 -4.09
CA HIS A 118 9.01 4.75 -4.37
C HIS A 118 8.90 3.81 -5.58
N ALA A 119 7.70 3.29 -5.88
CA ALA A 119 7.46 2.50 -7.10
C ALA A 119 7.40 3.34 -8.39
N GLY A 120 7.56 4.67 -8.33
CA GLY A 120 7.52 5.56 -9.50
C GLY A 120 6.19 6.28 -9.71
N HIS A 121 5.21 6.12 -8.80
CA HIS A 121 3.90 6.77 -8.92
C HIS A 121 3.83 8.13 -8.19
N GLY A 122 4.98 8.67 -7.77
CA GLY A 122 5.11 10.02 -7.22
C GLY A 122 5.25 11.09 -8.32
N PRO A 123 5.20 12.39 -7.97
CA PRO A 123 5.19 13.49 -8.94
C PRO A 123 6.40 13.55 -9.89
N ARG A 124 7.57 13.05 -9.44
CA ARG A 124 8.81 13.01 -10.21
C ARG A 124 8.99 11.74 -11.04
N HIS A 125 8.10 10.76 -10.91
CA HIS A 125 8.16 9.48 -11.62
C HIS A 125 9.48 8.70 -11.44
N ILE A 126 10.15 8.88 -10.30
CA ILE A 126 11.39 8.18 -9.97
C ILE A 126 11.05 6.82 -9.36
N HIS A 127 11.45 5.75 -10.05
CA HIS A 127 11.38 4.39 -9.53
C HIS A 127 12.63 4.07 -8.71
N VAL A 128 12.43 3.68 -7.45
CA VAL A 128 13.48 3.21 -6.55
C VAL A 128 13.35 1.69 -6.43
N PRO A 129 14.39 0.89 -6.74
CA PRO A 129 14.38 -0.54 -6.51
C PRO A 129 14.03 -0.91 -5.06
N GLU A 130 13.17 -1.93 -4.87
CA GLU A 130 12.63 -2.35 -3.57
C GLU A 130 13.73 -2.66 -2.53
N ILE A 131 14.88 -3.16 -2.99
CA ILE A 131 16.04 -3.44 -2.12
C ILE A 131 16.54 -2.19 -1.38
N TYR A 132 16.50 -1.02 -2.01
CA TYR A 132 16.94 0.23 -1.35
C TYR A 132 15.90 0.77 -0.38
N VAL A 133 14.60 0.51 -0.62
CA VAL A 133 13.55 0.82 0.35
C VAL A 133 13.71 -0.02 1.61
N THR A 134 13.98 -1.32 1.45
CA THR A 134 14.28 -2.24 2.55
C THR A 134 15.54 -1.84 3.31
N GLY A 135 16.62 -1.52 2.58
CA GLY A 135 17.87 -1.07 3.17
C GLY A 135 17.73 0.23 3.98
N ALA A 136 16.93 1.19 3.50
CA ALA A 136 16.70 2.47 4.19
C ALA A 136 16.07 2.29 5.58
N ILE A 137 15.13 1.35 5.74
CA ILE A 137 14.57 1.03 7.06
C ILE A 137 15.62 0.42 7.99
N SER A 138 16.48 -0.44 7.46
CA SER A 138 17.59 -1.03 8.23
C SER A 138 18.61 0.03 8.67
N LEU A 139 18.90 1.01 7.80
CA LEU A 139 19.75 2.16 8.16
C LEU A 139 19.15 2.98 9.30
N ALA A 140 17.83 3.22 9.28
CA ALA A 140 17.14 3.91 10.37
C ALA A 140 17.30 3.17 11.71
N GLN A 141 17.07 1.85 11.72
CA GLN A 141 17.23 1.03 12.91
C GLN A 141 18.68 1.03 13.43
N ALA A 142 19.67 0.96 12.53
CA ALA A 142 21.08 1.00 12.89
C ALA A 142 21.49 2.37 13.48
N SER A 143 20.96 3.46 12.94
CA SER A 143 21.16 4.80 13.48
C SER A 143 20.56 4.92 14.88
N PHE A 144 19.33 4.44 15.09
CA PHE A 144 18.70 4.44 16.42
C PHE A 144 19.54 3.65 17.43
N ALA A 145 19.99 2.45 17.07
CA ALA A 145 20.86 1.65 17.92
C ALA A 145 22.17 2.38 18.28
N SER A 146 22.78 3.05 17.31
CA SER A 146 24.03 3.79 17.53
C SER A 146 23.84 4.96 18.49
N TYR A 147 22.81 5.79 18.30
CA TYR A 147 22.53 6.94 19.16
C TYR A 147 22.19 6.54 20.59
N LEU A 148 21.38 5.49 20.76
CA LEU A 148 21.01 5.01 22.09
C LEU A 148 22.19 4.38 22.82
N ALA A 149 23.02 3.59 22.13
CA ALA A 149 24.19 2.98 22.72
C ALA A 149 25.27 4.01 23.14
N SER A 150 25.35 5.16 22.45
CA SER A 150 26.32 6.21 22.81
C SER A 150 25.89 7.07 23.99
N GLU A 151 24.58 7.21 24.25
CA GLU A 151 24.06 8.19 25.21
C GLU A 151 23.33 7.59 26.42
N MET A 152 22.97 6.31 26.38
CA MET A 152 22.27 5.65 27.48
C MET A 152 23.14 4.62 28.20
N THR A 153 23.06 4.61 29.52
CA THR A 153 23.78 3.65 30.37
C THR A 153 22.94 2.44 30.77
N ASP A 154 21.61 2.55 30.72
CA ASP A 154 20.69 1.44 31.00
C ASP A 154 20.57 0.51 29.78
N ALA A 155 21.46 -0.48 29.73
CA ALA A 155 21.50 -1.45 28.64
C ALA A 155 20.20 -2.27 28.51
N ALA A 156 19.47 -2.50 29.61
CA ALA A 156 18.22 -3.27 29.58
C ALA A 156 17.10 -2.45 28.92
N LEU A 157 17.00 -1.17 29.28
CA LEU A 157 16.07 -0.24 28.64
C LEU A 157 16.39 -0.09 27.14
N VAL A 158 17.67 0.10 26.78
CA VAL A 158 18.09 0.22 25.37
C VAL A 158 17.72 -1.02 24.57
N ALA A 159 18.01 -2.23 25.08
CA ALA A 159 17.69 -3.47 24.38
C ALA A 159 16.19 -3.64 24.17
N HIS A 160 15.38 -3.31 25.17
CA HIS A 160 13.92 -3.39 25.08
C HIS A 160 13.36 -2.34 24.10
N ALA A 161 13.83 -1.10 24.18
CA ALA A 161 13.41 -0.05 23.26
C ALA A 161 13.77 -0.41 21.80
N LEU A 162 14.97 -0.93 21.55
CA LEU A 162 15.38 -1.37 20.20
C LEU A 162 14.56 -2.55 19.68
N THR A 163 14.06 -3.41 20.57
CA THR A 163 13.09 -4.46 20.21
C THR A 163 11.78 -3.81 19.72
N GLY A 164 11.25 -2.83 20.46
CA GLY A 164 10.06 -2.08 20.07
C GLY A 164 10.24 -1.31 18.75
N TRP A 165 11.35 -0.58 18.59
CA TRP A 165 11.69 0.12 17.35
C TRP A 165 11.80 -0.82 16.15
N ASN A 166 12.40 -2.01 16.33
CA ASN A 166 12.47 -3.02 15.28
C ASN A 166 11.08 -3.48 14.85
N LYS A 167 10.17 -3.77 15.80
CA LYS A 167 8.79 -4.16 15.51
C LYS A 167 8.07 -3.05 14.72
N LEU A 168 8.13 -1.80 15.19
CA LEU A 168 7.47 -0.67 14.53
C LEU A 168 8.02 -0.42 13.12
N LEU A 169 9.35 -0.40 12.96
CA LEU A 169 9.98 -0.20 11.65
C LEU A 169 9.71 -1.36 10.67
N THR A 170 9.55 -2.59 11.18
CA THR A 170 9.08 -3.73 10.38
C THR A 170 7.66 -3.50 9.86
N MET A 171 6.76 -2.96 10.69
CA MET A 171 5.42 -2.58 10.25
C MET A 171 5.46 -1.49 9.17
N HIS A 172 6.36 -0.51 9.31
CA HIS A 172 6.54 0.57 8.33
C HIS A 172 7.01 0.03 6.98
N LEU A 173 8.01 -0.86 7.01
CA LEU A 173 8.52 -1.52 5.82
C LEU A 173 7.41 -2.31 5.11
N HIS A 174 6.64 -3.10 5.86
CA HIS A 174 5.57 -3.93 5.30
C HIS A 174 4.55 -3.09 4.51
N LEU A 175 4.06 -1.98 5.08
CA LEU A 175 3.08 -1.12 4.39
C LEU A 175 3.67 -0.40 3.18
N MET A 176 4.92 0.04 3.25
CA MET A 176 5.60 0.60 2.08
C MET A 176 5.77 -0.46 0.99
N THR A 177 6.13 -1.70 1.33
CA THR A 177 6.21 -2.81 0.38
C THR A 177 4.84 -3.15 -0.21
N ALA A 178 3.77 -3.14 0.58
CA ALA A 178 2.42 -3.38 0.08
C ALA A 178 2.01 -2.32 -0.95
N GLY A 179 2.25 -1.05 -0.65
CA GLY A 179 1.99 0.05 -1.60
C GLY A 179 2.87 -0.02 -2.84
N TYR A 180 4.15 -0.39 -2.67
CA TYR A 180 5.09 -0.58 -3.77
C TYR A 180 4.60 -1.66 -4.73
N ARG A 181 4.21 -2.82 -4.22
CA ARG A 181 3.72 -3.95 -5.02
C ARG A 181 2.41 -3.64 -5.71
N ALA A 182 1.48 -2.97 -5.04
CA ALA A 182 0.23 -2.53 -5.66
C ALA A 182 0.48 -1.61 -6.86
N ALA A 183 1.43 -0.68 -6.74
CA ALA A 183 1.85 0.19 -7.84
C ALA A 183 2.49 -0.59 -8.99
N ARG A 184 3.45 -1.47 -8.70
CA ARG A 184 4.09 -2.31 -9.73
C ARG A 184 3.09 -3.23 -10.45
N ALA A 185 2.15 -3.81 -9.71
CA ALA A 185 1.12 -4.67 -10.30
C ALA A 185 0.17 -3.91 -11.23
N LEU A 186 -0.10 -2.61 -10.95
CA LEU A 186 -0.89 -1.74 -11.82
C LEU A 186 -0.22 -1.55 -13.20
N ASP A 187 1.11 -1.47 -13.19
CA ASP A 187 1.97 -1.24 -14.37
C ASP A 187 2.43 -2.53 -15.05
N GLU A 188 2.05 -3.71 -14.56
CA GLU A 188 2.50 -4.99 -15.10
C GLU A 188 1.51 -5.55 -16.12
N GLY A 189 2.01 -5.88 -17.31
CA GLY A 189 1.23 -6.50 -18.38
C GLY A 189 1.63 -6.04 -19.79
N ASP A 190 1.06 -6.69 -20.80
CA ASP A 190 1.37 -6.53 -22.21
C ASP A 190 0.59 -5.37 -22.85
N PHE A 191 -0.65 -5.15 -22.41
CA PHE A 191 -1.52 -4.09 -22.92
C PHE A 191 -2.17 -3.29 -21.79
N SER A 192 -2.72 -2.12 -22.11
CA SER A 192 -3.33 -1.19 -21.16
C SER A 192 -4.84 -1.08 -21.34
N VAL A 193 -5.54 -0.94 -20.22
CA VAL A 193 -6.98 -0.67 -20.14
C VAL A 193 -7.21 0.55 -19.27
N GLU A 194 -8.06 1.45 -19.73
CA GLU A 194 -8.41 2.65 -18.99
C GLU A 194 -9.55 2.35 -18.02
N VAL A 195 -9.37 2.71 -16.75
CA VAL A 195 -10.40 2.73 -15.72
C VAL A 195 -10.88 4.17 -15.53
N ALA A 196 -12.03 4.50 -16.11
CA ALA A 196 -12.67 5.81 -15.98
C ALA A 196 -13.44 5.92 -14.67
N LEU A 197 -13.16 6.98 -13.91
CA LEU A 197 -13.73 7.24 -12.59
C LEU A 197 -14.76 8.36 -12.67
N PHE A 198 -15.80 8.28 -11.85
CA PHE A 198 -16.90 9.26 -11.82
C PHE A 198 -17.31 9.61 -10.38
N GLY A 199 -17.90 10.80 -10.22
CA GLY A 199 -18.38 11.34 -8.94
C GLY A 199 -17.38 11.15 -7.79
N ARG A 200 -17.84 10.57 -6.68
CA ARG A 200 -17.06 10.43 -5.44
C ARG A 200 -15.72 9.71 -5.62
N LEU A 201 -15.57 8.82 -6.60
CA LEU A 201 -14.28 8.19 -6.89
C LEU A 201 -13.24 9.17 -7.41
N ARG A 202 -13.64 10.21 -8.16
CA ARG A 202 -12.70 11.25 -8.60
C ARG A 202 -12.18 12.05 -7.42
N ASP A 203 -13.04 12.32 -6.45
CA ASP A 203 -12.69 13.11 -5.27
C ASP A 203 -11.74 12.32 -4.36
N LEU A 204 -12.02 11.02 -4.15
CA LEU A 204 -11.19 10.17 -3.29
C LEU A 204 -9.84 9.82 -3.92
N THR A 205 -9.80 9.54 -5.22
CA THR A 205 -8.54 9.17 -5.90
C THR A 205 -7.74 10.37 -6.39
N GLY A 206 -8.37 11.53 -6.55
CA GLY A 206 -7.80 12.68 -7.24
C GLY A 206 -7.59 12.45 -8.74
N ARG A 207 -8.20 11.41 -9.34
CA ARG A 207 -7.99 10.99 -10.73
C ARG A 207 -9.31 10.93 -11.50
N ARG A 208 -9.24 11.23 -12.80
CA ARG A 208 -10.38 11.04 -13.73
C ARG A 208 -10.33 9.69 -14.44
N LYS A 209 -9.12 9.23 -14.76
CA LYS A 209 -8.82 7.93 -15.35
C LYS A 209 -7.58 7.35 -14.70
N VAL A 210 -7.49 6.03 -14.72
CA VAL A 210 -6.35 5.25 -14.22
C VAL A 210 -6.06 4.18 -15.26
N THR A 211 -4.83 4.14 -15.75
CA THR A 211 -4.37 3.08 -16.65
C THR A 211 -4.02 1.84 -15.85
N VAL A 212 -4.53 0.68 -16.25
CA VAL A 212 -4.20 -0.63 -15.67
C VAL A 212 -3.61 -1.49 -16.77
N ARG A 213 -2.42 -2.07 -16.55
CA ARG A 213 -1.80 -2.99 -17.49
C ARG A 213 -2.20 -4.43 -17.18
N LEU A 214 -2.34 -5.23 -18.23
CA LEU A 214 -2.83 -6.60 -18.18
C LEU A 214 -2.06 -7.53 -19.12
N ALA A 215 -1.94 -8.80 -18.75
CA ALA A 215 -1.49 -9.86 -19.65
C ALA A 215 -2.64 -10.36 -20.55
N GLU A 216 -2.34 -10.95 -21.71
CA GLU A 216 -3.34 -11.35 -22.74
C GLU A 216 -4.48 -12.27 -22.25
N SER A 217 -4.27 -13.02 -21.17
CA SER A 217 -5.28 -13.94 -20.60
C SER A 217 -6.09 -13.36 -19.45
N GLU A 218 -5.79 -12.14 -19.02
CA GLU A 218 -6.48 -11.50 -17.91
C GLU A 218 -7.88 -11.03 -18.30
N ARG A 219 -8.79 -11.12 -17.33
CA ARG A 219 -10.22 -10.81 -17.44
C ARG A 219 -10.58 -9.56 -16.65
N ALA A 220 -11.82 -9.10 -16.77
CA ALA A 220 -12.30 -7.91 -16.07
C ALA A 220 -12.07 -7.94 -14.55
N GLU A 221 -12.12 -9.12 -13.93
CA GLU A 221 -11.74 -9.32 -12.52
C GLU A 221 -10.35 -8.75 -12.18
N HIS A 222 -9.37 -8.95 -13.06
CA HIS A 222 -7.97 -8.57 -12.85
C HIS A 222 -7.80 -7.05 -12.92
N VAL A 223 -8.54 -6.39 -13.83
CA VAL A 223 -8.62 -4.93 -13.89
C VAL A 223 -9.11 -4.36 -12.57
N LEU A 224 -10.25 -4.89 -12.09
CA LEU A 224 -10.85 -4.41 -10.86
C LEU A 224 -9.96 -4.72 -9.64
N ARG A 225 -9.35 -5.90 -9.56
CA ARG A 225 -8.40 -6.24 -8.49
C ARG A 225 -7.22 -5.27 -8.44
N LYS A 226 -6.50 -5.10 -9.55
CA LYS A 226 -5.35 -4.17 -9.63
C LYS A 226 -5.77 -2.75 -9.25
N PHE A 227 -6.92 -2.28 -9.75
CA PHE A 227 -7.46 -0.96 -9.40
C PHE A 227 -7.76 -0.81 -7.90
N PHE A 228 -8.52 -1.74 -7.31
CA PHE A 228 -8.91 -1.65 -5.90
C PHE A 228 -7.76 -1.98 -4.93
N ASP A 229 -6.76 -2.73 -5.34
CA ASP A 229 -5.50 -2.91 -4.61
C ASP A 229 -4.63 -1.65 -4.62
N TYR A 230 -4.67 -0.88 -5.70
CA TYR A 230 -3.98 0.39 -5.77
C TYR A 230 -4.68 1.53 -5.00
N PHE A 231 -6.01 1.51 -4.98
CA PHE A 231 -6.87 2.44 -4.23
C PHE A 231 -7.71 1.70 -3.17
N PRO A 232 -7.10 1.17 -2.11
CA PRO A 232 -7.85 0.49 -1.05
C PRO A 232 -8.89 1.39 -0.38
N GLU A 233 -8.63 2.70 -0.31
CA GLU A 233 -9.49 3.71 0.32
C GLU A 233 -10.88 3.83 -0.33
N VAL A 234 -11.04 3.47 -1.61
CA VAL A 234 -12.34 3.59 -2.29
C VAL A 234 -13.24 2.37 -2.09
N ARG A 235 -12.71 1.27 -1.53
CA ARG A 235 -13.45 0.00 -1.42
C ARG A 235 -14.70 0.13 -0.55
N ALA A 236 -14.60 0.84 0.56
CA ALA A 236 -15.71 1.06 1.49
C ALA A 236 -16.85 1.89 0.89
N GLU A 237 -16.59 2.60 -0.21
CA GLU A 237 -17.62 3.32 -0.96
C GLU A 237 -18.37 2.41 -1.93
N VAL A 238 -17.63 1.52 -2.61
CA VAL A 238 -18.14 0.70 -3.72
C VAL A 238 -18.71 -0.63 -3.25
N PHE A 239 -18.13 -1.23 -2.22
CA PHE A 239 -18.41 -2.61 -1.83
C PHE A 239 -19.00 -2.74 -0.43
N ASP A 240 -19.91 -3.69 -0.29
CA ASP A 240 -20.24 -4.32 0.98
C ASP A 240 -19.38 -5.58 1.15
N VAL A 241 -18.90 -5.81 2.37
CA VAL A 241 -18.06 -6.96 2.70
C VAL A 241 -18.95 -8.12 3.13
N GLY A 242 -18.80 -9.26 2.46
CA GLY A 242 -19.40 -10.53 2.83
C GLY A 242 -18.36 -11.58 3.15
N TRP A 243 -18.83 -12.72 3.65
CA TRP A 243 -18.05 -13.93 3.86
C TRP A 243 -18.77 -15.07 3.16
N ASP A 244 -18.01 -15.79 2.35
CA ASP A 244 -18.48 -16.99 1.67
C ASP A 244 -17.76 -18.19 2.24
N ASP A 245 -18.53 -19.23 2.54
CA ASP A 245 -18.01 -20.52 2.92
C ASP A 245 -17.80 -21.38 1.68
N ASP A 246 -16.57 -21.88 1.51
CA ASP A 246 -16.20 -22.82 0.47
C ASP A 246 -15.61 -24.08 1.13
N TYR A 247 -15.68 -25.22 0.44
CA TYR A 247 -15.08 -26.46 0.91
C TYR A 247 -13.89 -26.79 0.01
N ARG A 248 -12.68 -26.82 0.58
CA ARG A 248 -11.53 -27.42 -0.11
C ARG A 248 -11.34 -28.85 0.36
N LEU A 249 -10.99 -29.74 -0.55
CA LEU A 249 -10.53 -31.08 -0.19
C LEU A 249 -9.02 -31.00 0.13
N ASP A 250 -8.58 -31.69 1.17
CA ASP A 250 -7.15 -31.95 1.38
C ASP A 250 -6.65 -33.10 0.49
N ASP A 251 -5.36 -33.41 0.57
CA ASP A 251 -4.72 -34.49 -0.22
C ASP A 251 -5.31 -35.89 0.06
N ARG A 252 -6.13 -36.02 1.11
CA ARG A 252 -6.81 -37.26 1.49
C ARG A 252 -8.30 -37.25 1.15
N GLY A 253 -8.80 -36.19 0.49
CA GLY A 253 -10.21 -36.03 0.15
C GLY A 253 -11.09 -35.58 1.33
N THR A 254 -10.50 -35.09 2.42
CA THR A 254 -11.27 -34.58 3.56
C THR A 254 -11.74 -33.15 3.27
N PRO A 255 -13.03 -32.82 3.38
CA PRO A 255 -13.51 -31.46 3.19
C PRO A 255 -13.14 -30.59 4.40
N TRP A 256 -12.47 -29.48 4.11
CA TRP A 256 -12.16 -28.41 5.04
C TRP A 256 -12.97 -27.18 4.67
N LEU A 257 -13.77 -26.70 5.61
CA LEU A 257 -14.45 -25.41 5.47
C LEU A 257 -13.40 -24.30 5.44
N THR A 258 -13.41 -23.52 4.38
CA THR A 258 -12.60 -22.32 4.21
C THR A 258 -13.53 -21.15 4.00
N THR A 259 -13.54 -20.21 4.94
CA THR A 259 -14.27 -18.97 4.78
C THR A 259 -13.39 -17.97 4.04
N ARG A 260 -13.91 -17.41 2.94
CA ARG A 260 -13.24 -16.39 2.14
C ARG A 260 -14.00 -15.07 2.22
N ARG A 261 -13.26 -13.97 2.31
CA ARG A 261 -13.85 -12.63 2.23
C ARG A 261 -14.22 -12.30 0.79
N VAL A 262 -15.42 -11.77 0.61
CA VAL A 262 -15.95 -11.34 -0.69
C VAL A 262 -16.42 -9.89 -0.64
N TYR A 263 -16.32 -9.19 -1.75
CA TYR A 263 -16.64 -7.78 -1.91
C TYR A 263 -17.75 -7.65 -2.95
N ARG A 264 -18.96 -7.37 -2.48
CA ARG A 264 -20.16 -7.28 -3.33
C ARG A 264 -20.40 -5.83 -3.68
N ALA A 265 -20.50 -5.52 -4.97
CA ALA A 265 -20.79 -4.16 -5.40
C ALA A 265 -22.13 -3.72 -4.79
N ARG A 266 -22.16 -2.54 -4.17
CA ARG A 266 -23.40 -1.95 -3.67
C ARG A 266 -24.37 -1.75 -4.83
N ARG A 267 -25.66 -2.02 -4.58
CA ARG A 267 -26.71 -2.13 -5.63
C ARG A 267 -26.76 -0.96 -6.61
N ASP A 268 -26.43 0.24 -6.17
CA ASP A 268 -26.57 1.43 -6.98
C ASP A 268 -25.26 1.78 -7.73
N TRP A 269 -24.15 1.11 -7.43
CA TRP A 269 -22.92 1.25 -8.18
C TRP A 269 -22.98 0.47 -9.48
N ASN A 270 -22.51 1.10 -10.56
CA ASN A 270 -22.57 0.52 -11.89
C ASN A 270 -21.17 0.44 -12.49
N ILE A 271 -20.68 -0.78 -12.69
CA ILE A 271 -19.40 -1.05 -13.35
C ILE A 271 -19.68 -1.45 -14.80
N ARG A 272 -19.03 -0.78 -15.74
CA ARG A 272 -19.24 -0.98 -17.17
C ARG A 272 -17.97 -1.38 -17.88
N LEU A 273 -18.09 -2.29 -18.84
CA LEU A 273 -17.08 -2.60 -19.83
C LEU A 273 -17.56 -2.09 -21.19
N ASN A 274 -16.82 -1.16 -21.80
CA ASN A 274 -17.16 -0.53 -23.08
C ASN A 274 -18.60 0.01 -23.12
N GLY A 275 -19.00 0.67 -22.03
CA GLY A 275 -20.33 1.27 -21.88
C GLY A 275 -21.47 0.30 -21.54
N ARG A 276 -21.24 -1.01 -21.52
CA ARG A 276 -22.23 -2.03 -21.12
C ARG A 276 -22.03 -2.41 -19.66
N ASN A 277 -23.10 -2.54 -18.88
CA ASN A 277 -22.98 -3.02 -17.50
C ASN A 277 -22.38 -4.44 -17.52
N ILE A 278 -21.29 -4.60 -16.76
CA ILE A 278 -20.46 -5.80 -16.74
C ILE A 278 -21.25 -7.04 -16.28
N GLU A 279 -22.25 -6.88 -15.42
CA GLU A 279 -23.11 -7.97 -14.94
C GLU A 279 -23.88 -8.63 -16.09
N TYR A 280 -24.15 -7.89 -17.18
CA TYR A 280 -24.80 -8.41 -18.39
C TYR A 280 -23.80 -8.70 -19.53
N ALA A 281 -22.51 -8.45 -19.32
CA ALA A 281 -21.45 -8.60 -20.32
C ALA A 281 -20.44 -9.70 -19.96
N GLY A 282 -20.87 -10.75 -19.25
CA GLY A 282 -20.00 -11.86 -18.84
C GLY A 282 -19.38 -11.72 -17.45
N GLY A 283 -19.78 -10.70 -16.68
CA GLY A 283 -19.37 -10.48 -15.30
C GLY A 283 -17.86 -10.32 -15.16
N LEU A 284 -17.31 -10.77 -14.02
CA LEU A 284 -15.87 -10.76 -13.75
C LEU A 284 -15.06 -11.65 -14.70
N THR A 285 -15.72 -12.63 -15.33
CA THR A 285 -15.09 -13.52 -16.31
C THR A 285 -15.04 -12.94 -17.72
N ALA A 286 -15.62 -11.76 -17.95
CA ALA A 286 -15.62 -11.10 -19.24
C ALA A 286 -14.17 -10.95 -19.75
N PRO A 287 -13.89 -11.37 -21.01
CA PRO A 287 -12.59 -11.16 -21.61
C PRO A 287 -12.33 -9.67 -21.78
N ILE A 288 -11.07 -9.27 -21.66
CA ILE A 288 -10.61 -7.90 -21.81
C ILE A 288 -9.58 -7.87 -22.93
N SER A 289 -9.69 -6.89 -23.82
CA SER A 289 -8.84 -6.74 -25.01
C SER A 289 -8.17 -5.36 -25.06
N PRO A 290 -7.09 -5.21 -25.84
CA PRO A 290 -6.48 -3.91 -26.09
C PRO A 290 -7.52 -2.90 -26.63
N GLY A 291 -7.59 -1.72 -26.02
CA GLY A 291 -8.53 -0.66 -26.39
C GLY A 291 -9.85 -0.67 -25.61
N ASP A 292 -10.08 -1.69 -24.77
CA ASP A 292 -11.22 -1.69 -23.86
C ASP A 292 -11.12 -0.58 -22.79
N GLU A 293 -12.28 -0.12 -22.33
CA GLU A 293 -12.43 0.82 -21.22
C GLU A 293 -13.37 0.23 -20.16
N VAL A 294 -12.94 0.29 -18.90
CA VAL A 294 -13.77 0.00 -17.72
C VAL A 294 -14.19 1.31 -17.08
N SER A 295 -15.48 1.48 -16.78
CA SER A 295 -16.00 2.67 -16.11
C SER A 295 -16.65 2.30 -14.79
N VAL A 296 -16.36 3.05 -13.72
CA VAL A 296 -16.96 2.84 -12.40
C VAL A 296 -17.82 4.06 -12.05
N PHE A 297 -19.14 3.87 -12.07
CA PHE A 297 -20.12 4.91 -11.79
C PHE A 297 -20.65 4.80 -10.36
N PRO A 298 -20.73 5.93 -9.62
CA PRO A 298 -21.45 5.97 -8.35
C PRO A 298 -22.95 5.78 -8.56
N PRO A 299 -23.72 5.60 -7.47
CA PRO A 299 -25.17 5.65 -7.48
C PRO A 299 -25.71 6.81 -8.31
N GLY A 300 -26.57 6.50 -9.28
CA GLY A 300 -27.31 7.52 -10.03
C GLY A 300 -28.18 8.33 -9.08
N ARG A 301 -28.18 9.66 -9.24
CA ARG A 301 -29.24 10.49 -8.66
C ARG A 301 -30.52 10.35 -9.49
#